data_AF-A0A5C7JY36-F1
#
_entry.id   AF-A0A5C7JY36-F1
#
_cell.length_a   1.000
_cell.length_b   1.000
_cell.length_c   1.000
_cell.angle_alpha   90.00
_cell.angle_beta   90.00
_cell.angle_gamma   90.00
#
_symmetry.space_group_name_H-M   'P 1'
#
loop_
_entity.id
_entity.type
_entity.pdbx_description
1 polymer ?
#
loop_
_entity_poly.entity_id
_entity_poly.type
_entity_poly.pdbx_seq_one_letter_code
_entity_poly.pdbx_strand_id
1 'polypeptide(L)'
;MKLCHLHLVDPHGNRKTLVCHLKDGSISYVFYGGHSSSGTSFSLSNLQCTLPVDKLTETETKEQFVQRIIDTINNKSVCSVVNQVSTEIIF
;
A
#
# COMPACT_ATOMS: atom_id res chain seq x y z
N MET A 1 4.29 6.74 -11.58
CA MET A 1 3.17 7.45 -10.91
C MET A 1 2.85 6.76 -9.58
N LYS A 2 2.52 7.50 -8.51
CA LYS A 2 2.06 6.93 -7.24
C LYS A 2 0.57 6.56 -7.35
N LEU A 3 0.21 5.29 -7.18
CA LEU A 3 -1.19 4.84 -7.21
C LEU A 3 -1.86 5.11 -5.87
N CYS A 4 -1.23 4.70 -4.77
CA CYS A 4 -1.69 4.98 -3.42
C CYS A 4 -0.51 5.07 -2.44
N HIS A 5 -0.78 5.73 -1.31
CA HIS A 5 0.11 5.81 -0.16
C HIS A 5 -0.73 5.49 1.07
N LEU A 6 -0.45 4.34 1.69
CA LEU A 6 -1.21 3.82 2.82
C LEU A 6 -0.36 3.86 4.09
N HIS A 7 -0.90 4.45 5.14
CA HIS A 7 -0.40 4.28 6.49
C HIS A 7 -1.04 3.04 7.10
N LEU A 8 -0.19 2.16 7.63
CA LEU A 8 -0.57 0.92 8.28
C LEU A 8 -0.13 0.91 9.74
N VAL A 9 -0.75 0.03 10.52
CA VAL A 9 -0.38 -0.29 11.91
C VAL A 9 -0.39 -1.81 12.09
N ASP A 10 0.62 -2.35 12.78
CA ASP A 10 0.66 -3.77 13.17
C ASP A 10 -0.05 -4.01 14.52
N PRO A 11 -0.30 -5.26 14.94
CA PRO A 11 -0.97 -5.59 16.20
C PRO A 11 -0.31 -5.02 17.46
N HIS A 12 0.97 -4.62 17.37
CA HIS A 12 1.73 -4.03 18.48
C HIS A 12 1.71 -2.50 18.46
N GLY A 13 0.95 -1.88 17.54
CA GLY A 13 0.85 -0.44 17.40
C GLY A 13 2.01 0.19 16.62
N ASN A 14 2.91 -0.60 16.03
CA ASN A 14 4.00 -0.04 15.24
C ASN A 14 3.49 0.48 13.91
N ARG A 15 3.84 1.72 13.63
CA ARG A 15 3.52 2.39 12.37
C ARG A 15 4.33 1.81 11.22
N LYS A 16 3.68 1.66 10.07
CA LYS A 16 4.30 1.24 8.80
C LYS A 16 3.67 2.04 7.65
N THR A 17 4.37 2.09 6.53
CA THR A 17 3.87 2.74 5.32
C THR A 17 4.02 1.81 4.12
N LEU A 18 2.97 1.72 3.30
CA LEU A 18 3.02 1.05 2.00
C LEU A 18 2.75 2.06 0.89
N VAL A 19 3.63 2.09 -0.09
CA VAL A 19 3.45 2.92 -1.29
C VAL A 19 3.36 2.01 -2.50
N CYS A 20 2.32 2.21 -3.31
CA CYS A 20 2.14 1.52 -4.58
C CYS A 20 2.45 2.47 -5.74
N HIS A 21 3.24 2.00 -6.69
CA HIS A 21 3.62 2.74 -7.89
C HIS A 21 3.19 1.98 -9.14
N LEU A 22 2.67 2.73 -10.11
CA LEU A 22 2.50 2.28 -11.49
C LEU A 22 3.57 2.95 -12.35
N LYS A 23 4.42 2.16 -12.99
CA LYS A 23 5.47 2.62 -13.90
C LYS A 23 5.53 1.69 -15.10
N ASP A 24 5.35 2.25 -16.30
CA ASP A 24 5.43 1.51 -17.58
C ASP A 24 4.54 0.25 -17.61
N GLY A 25 3.32 0.37 -17.09
CA GLY A 25 2.36 -0.74 -16.98
C GLY A 25 2.65 -1.73 -15.85
N SER A 26 3.79 -1.60 -15.16
CA SER A 26 4.17 -2.47 -14.05
C SER A 26 3.77 -1.87 -12.70
N ILE A 27 3.20 -2.71 -11.83
CA ILE A 27 2.85 -2.38 -10.46
C ILE A 27 3.98 -2.80 -9.53
N SER A 28 4.43 -1.87 -8.68
CA SER A 28 5.48 -2.11 -7.70
C SER A 28 5.10 -1.53 -6.35
N TYR A 29 5.61 -2.15 -5.29
CA TYR A 29 5.32 -1.77 -3.91
C TYR A 29 6.61 -1.50 -3.15
N VAL A 30 6.57 -0.52 -2.26
CA VAL A 30 7.63 -0.27 -1.29
C VAL A 30 7.02 -0.19 0.10
N PHE A 31 7.56 -0.97 1.02
CA PHE A 31 7.10 -1.07 2.39
C PHE A 31 8.15 -0.48 3.33
N TYR A 32 7.72 0.40 4.23
CA TYR A 32 8.59 1.16 5.12
C TYR A 32 8.16 1.00 6.58
N GLY A 33 9.14 1.11 7.48
CA GLY A 33 8.90 1.34 8.90
C GLY A 33 8.54 2.79 9.19
N GLY A 34 7.51 3.04 10.01
CA GLY A 34 7.06 4.38 10.39
C GLY A 34 6.18 5.07 9.35
N HIS A 35 5.72 6.27 9.67
CA HIS A 35 4.96 7.17 8.78
C HIS A 35 5.77 8.43 8.38
N SER A 36 6.96 8.61 8.95
CA SER A 36 7.81 9.79 8.73
C SER A 36 8.69 9.65 7.49
N SER A 37 9.38 10.74 7.14
CA SER A 37 10.34 10.81 6.04
C SER A 37 11.63 10.01 6.24
N SER A 38 11.81 9.36 7.39
CA SER A 38 13.02 8.62 7.78
C SER A 38 12.80 7.10 7.87
N GLY A 39 11.76 6.59 7.22
CA GLY A 39 11.41 5.17 7.31
C GLY A 39 12.40 4.25 6.59
N THR A 40 12.84 3.19 7.26
CA THR A 40 13.66 2.13 6.65
C THR A 40 12.80 1.23 5.77
N SER A 41 13.25 0.91 4.56
CA SER A 41 12.59 -0.05 3.69
C SER A 41 12.66 -1.47 4.28
N PHE A 42 11.55 -2.18 4.27
CA PHE A 42 11.42 -3.57 4.67
C PHE A 42 11.02 -4.44 3.49
N SER A 43 11.30 -5.74 3.60
CA SER A 43 10.77 -6.73 2.65
C SER A 43 9.25 -6.72 2.68
N LEU A 44 8.62 -6.79 1.49
CA LEU A 44 7.16 -6.92 1.37
C LEU A 44 6.62 -8.19 2.02
N SER A 45 7.44 -9.25 2.13
CA SER A 45 7.08 -10.48 2.82
C SER A 45 6.69 -10.27 4.28
N ASN A 46 7.13 -9.16 4.90
CA ASN A 46 6.79 -8.83 6.28
C ASN A 46 5.30 -8.48 6.45
N LEU A 47 4.57 -8.16 5.38
CA LEU A 47 3.10 -8.04 5.43
C LEU A 47 2.41 -9.41 5.57
N GLN A 48 3.11 -10.51 5.26
CA GLN A 48 2.59 -11.88 5.30
C GLN A 48 1.34 -12.08 4.42
N CYS A 49 1.23 -11.31 3.33
CA CYS A 49 0.18 -11.45 2.33
C CYS A 49 0.70 -11.21 0.91
N THR A 50 -0.03 -11.69 -0.09
CA THR A 50 0.25 -11.39 -1.51
C THR A 50 -0.60 -10.21 -1.96
N LEU A 51 0.06 -9.12 -2.35
CA LEU A 51 -0.61 -7.94 -2.91
C LEU A 51 -0.94 -8.12 -4.40
N PRO A 52 -2.01 -7.49 -4.91
CA PRO A 52 -2.29 -7.43 -6.34
C PRO A 52 -1.12 -6.88 -7.16
N VAL A 53 -0.69 -7.54 -8.23
CA VAL A 53 0.37 -7.01 -9.11
C VAL A 53 -0.13 -6.68 -10.52
N ASP A 54 -1.40 -6.96 -10.79
CA ASP A 54 -2.05 -6.68 -12.05
C ASP A 54 -3.56 -6.48 -11.84
N LYS A 55 -4.22 -5.93 -12.87
CA LYS A 55 -5.66 -5.76 -12.90
C LYS A 55 -6.37 -7.10 -12.77
N LEU A 56 -7.52 -7.09 -12.10
CA LEU A 56 -8.40 -8.24 -12.02
C LEU A 56 -9.19 -8.43 -13.32
N THR A 57 -9.61 -7.31 -13.92
CA THR A 57 -10.35 -7.25 -15.18
C THR A 57 -9.89 -6.05 -16.00
N GLU A 58 -10.10 -6.08 -17.32
CA GLU A 58 -9.77 -4.96 -18.22
C GLU A 58 -10.45 -3.64 -17.81
N THR A 59 -11.65 -3.74 -17.21
CA THR A 59 -12.49 -2.63 -16.77
C THR A 59 -12.21 -2.16 -15.34
N GLU A 60 -11.29 -2.80 -14.61
CA GLU A 60 -10.97 -2.41 -13.23
C GLU A 60 -10.41 -0.98 -13.21
N THR A 61 -11.06 -0.11 -12.44
CA THR A 61 -10.61 1.28 -12.27
C THR A 61 -9.47 1.36 -11.25
N LYS A 62 -8.77 2.50 -11.25
CA LYS A 62 -7.70 2.77 -10.27
C LYS A 62 -8.22 2.67 -8.84
N GLU A 63 -9.41 3.21 -8.58
CA GLU A 63 -10.04 3.25 -7.25
C GLU A 63 -10.39 1.84 -6.79
N GLN A 64 -10.93 1.01 -7.68
CA GLN A 64 -11.22 -0.41 -7.41
C GLN A 64 -9.94 -1.19 -7.10
N PHE A 65 -8.88 -0.97 -7.88
CA PHE A 65 -7.58 -1.59 -7.63
C PHE A 65 -7.00 -1.20 -6.26
N VAL A 66 -7.07 0.09 -5.90
CA VAL A 66 -6.63 0.58 -4.60
C VAL A 66 -7.47 -0.01 -3.47
N GLN A 67 -8.79 -0.10 -3.63
CA GLN A 67 -9.67 -0.74 -2.66
C GLN A 67 -9.30 -2.22 -2.47
N ARG A 68 -8.98 -2.94 -3.55
CA ARG A 68 -8.54 -4.34 -3.48
C ARG A 68 -7.22 -4.50 -2.73
N ILE A 69 -6.29 -3.54 -2.84
CA ILE A 69 -5.09 -3.51 -2.00
C ILE A 69 -5.47 -3.36 -0.51
N ILE A 70 -6.33 -2.39 -0.19
CA ILE A 70 -6.77 -2.11 1.19
C ILE A 70 -7.45 -3.34 1.79
N ASP A 71 -8.37 -3.96 1.05
CA ASP A 71 -9.09 -5.16 1.48
C ASP A 71 -8.14 -6.34 1.66
N THR A 72 -7.13 -6.48 0.79
CA THR A 72 -6.12 -7.52 0.92
C THR A 72 -5.30 -7.34 2.20
N ILE A 73 -4.88 -6.11 2.51
CA ILE A 73 -4.11 -5.80 3.72
C ILE A 73 -4.96 -6.08 4.96
N ASN A 74 -6.16 -5.49 5.03
CA ASN A 74 -7.02 -5.59 6.21
C ASN A 74 -7.50 -7.02 6.50
N ASN A 75 -7.72 -7.84 5.46
CA ASN A 75 -8.28 -9.18 5.65
C ASN A 75 -7.23 -10.31 5.64
N LYS A 76 -6.04 -10.08 5.08
CA LYS A 76 -5.05 -11.15 4.84
C LYS A 76 -3.63 -10.86 5.34
N SER A 77 -3.33 -9.63 5.76
CA SER A 77 -1.99 -9.26 6.25
C SER A 77 -1.93 -9.21 7.76
N VAL A 78 -0.71 -9.11 8.31
CA VAL A 78 -0.49 -8.82 9.74
C VAL A 78 -0.58 -7.33 10.06
N CYS A 79 -1.17 -6.51 9.20
CA CYS A 79 -1.31 -5.07 9.38
C CYS A 79 -2.73 -4.62 9.03
N SER A 80 -3.09 -3.44 9.52
CA SER A 80 -4.35 -2.78 9.17
C SER A 80 -4.08 -1.40 8.60
N VAL A 81 -4.82 -1.02 7.55
CA VAL A 81 -4.80 0.30 6.96
C VAL A 81 -5.51 1.28 7.90
N VAL A 82 -4.82 2.36 8.29
CA VAL A 82 -5.37 3.39 9.18
C VAL A 82 -5.59 4.72 8.48
N ASN A 83 -4.91 4.96 7.36
CA ASN A 83 -5.10 6.17 6.56
C ASN A 83 -4.62 5.95 5.11
N GLN A 84 -5.28 6.60 4.15
CA GLN A 84 -4.80 6.76 2.78
C GLN A 84 -4.38 8.21 2.58
N VAL A 85 -3.07 8.43 2.42
CA VAL A 85 -2.51 9.78 2.24
C VAL A 85 -2.81 10.26 0.83
N SER A 86 -3.30 11.50 0.73
CA SER A 86 -3.53 12.15 -0.57
C SER A 86 -2.26 12.10 -1.43
N THR A 87 -2.43 11.74 -2.69
CA THR A 87 -1.36 11.78 -3.69
C THR A 87 -1.06 13.20 -4.14
N GLU A 88 -2.00 14.12 -3.97
CA GLU A 88 -1.89 15.54 -4.29
C GLU A 88 -1.65 16.34 -3.01
N ILE A 89 -0.50 16.99 -2.93
CA ILE A 89 -0.22 17.99 -1.89
C ILE A 89 -0.63 19.32 -2.50
N ILE A 90 -1.76 19.84 -2.06
CA ILE A 90 -2.22 21.20 -2.40
C ILE A 90 -1.70 22.09 -1.27
N PHE A 91 -0.91 23.11 -1.60
CA PHE A 91 -0.42 24.13 -0.66
C PHE A 91 -1.38 25.31 -0.59
#